data_AF-A0A9W6E9X9-F1
#
_entry.id   AF-A0A9W6E9X9-F1
#
_cell.length_a   1.000
_cell.length_b   1.000
_cell.length_c   1.000
_cell.angle_alpha   90.00
_cell.angle_beta   90.00
_cell.angle_gamma   90.00
#
_symmetry.space_group_name_H-M   'P 1'
#
loop_
_entity.id
_entity.type
_entity.pdbx_description
1 polymer ?
#
loop_
_entity_poly.entity_id
_entity_poly.type
_entity_poly.pdbx_seq_one_letter_code
_entity_poly.pdbx_strand_id
1 'polypeptide(L)'
;MTRSSIAEIIEQEPIGGRMNAFRAKLVLTCEDLGLPYCVNSRYDLENEGSRKSISLDLVVALQALPASRVLPPVVGRQNLLSDLIILTSRINANESQFENLIPLLHAILSRESDDSIWDKVYAAVAESTSHPQPASYIKHIPYSHSTSASPNFNDHVDDIDAILEEE
;
A
#
# COMPACT_ATOMS: atom_id res chain seq x y z
N MET A 1 -8.44 -7.76 -25.94
CA MET A 1 -8.66 -6.46 -25.29
C MET A 1 -7.35 -5.71 -25.34
N THR A 2 -7.28 -4.64 -26.11
CA THR A 2 -6.12 -3.73 -26.14
C THR A 2 -5.99 -3.11 -24.75
N ARG A 3 -4.80 -3.21 -24.15
CA ARG A 3 -4.48 -2.51 -22.92
C ARG A 3 -4.36 -1.03 -23.28
N SER A 4 -5.36 -0.23 -22.94
CA SER A 4 -5.29 1.23 -23.14
C SER A 4 -4.06 1.79 -22.42
N SER A 5 -3.44 2.78 -23.04
CA SER A 5 -2.30 3.46 -22.43
C SER A 5 -2.77 4.29 -21.21
N ILE A 6 -1.87 4.60 -20.29
CA ILE A 6 -2.19 5.44 -19.13
C ILE A 6 -2.72 6.81 -19.59
N ALA A 7 -2.07 7.43 -20.57
CA ALA A 7 -2.50 8.71 -21.14
C ALA A 7 -3.92 8.64 -21.72
N GLU A 8 -4.23 7.58 -22.48
CA GLU A 8 -5.58 7.38 -23.05
C GLU A 8 -6.65 7.23 -21.95
N ILE A 9 -6.33 6.53 -20.85
CA ILE A 9 -7.23 6.40 -19.71
C ILE A 9 -7.47 7.77 -19.03
N ILE A 10 -6.41 8.57 -18.87
CA ILE A 10 -6.49 9.91 -18.27
C ILE A 10 -7.30 10.85 -19.16
N GLU A 11 -7.14 10.78 -20.49
CA GLU A 11 -7.94 11.55 -21.44
C GLU A 11 -9.44 11.18 -21.41
N GLN A 12 -9.76 9.89 -21.25
CA GLN A 12 -11.13 9.40 -21.17
C GLN A 12 -11.79 9.73 -19.83
N GLU A 13 -11.02 9.72 -18.74
CA GLU A 13 -11.51 9.91 -17.37
C GLU A 13 -10.71 11.01 -16.65
N PRO A 14 -10.79 12.27 -17.12
CA PRO A 14 -10.02 13.36 -16.55
C PRO A 14 -10.43 13.66 -15.10
N ILE A 15 -9.48 14.14 -14.32
CA ILE A 15 -9.69 14.62 -12.95
C ILE A 15 -10.61 15.85 -13.01
N GLY A 16 -10.31 16.78 -13.91
CA GLY A 16 -11.08 18.01 -14.10
C GLY A 16 -11.40 18.74 -12.79
N GLY A 17 -12.66 19.12 -12.60
CA GLY A 17 -13.12 19.83 -11.40
C GLY A 17 -13.33 18.96 -10.15
N ARG A 18 -13.12 17.64 -10.23
CA ARG A 18 -13.54 16.68 -9.19
C ARG A 18 -12.74 16.81 -7.89
N MET A 19 -11.54 17.37 -7.96
CA MET A 19 -10.71 17.67 -6.79
C MET A 19 -10.94 19.08 -6.21
N ASN A 20 -11.85 19.88 -6.76
CA ASN A 20 -12.07 21.25 -6.30
C ASN A 20 -12.55 21.32 -4.84
N ALA A 21 -13.40 20.38 -4.40
CA ALA A 21 -13.87 20.34 -3.02
C ALA A 21 -12.72 20.07 -2.03
N PHE A 22 -11.90 19.07 -2.32
CA PHE A 22 -10.69 18.78 -1.54
C PHE A 22 -9.73 19.97 -1.53
N ARG A 23 -9.48 20.57 -2.69
CA ARG A 23 -8.62 21.76 -2.82
C ARG A 23 -9.13 22.93 -1.98
N ALA A 24 -10.42 23.24 -2.03
CA ALA A 24 -11.01 24.32 -1.24
C ALA A 24 -10.85 24.05 0.26
N LYS A 25 -11.11 22.80 0.70
CA LYS A 25 -10.89 22.39 2.09
C LYS A 25 -9.42 22.53 2.50
N LEU A 26 -8.51 22.12 1.63
CA LEU A 26 -7.08 22.22 1.87
C LEU A 26 -6.69 23.69 2.04
N VAL A 27 -7.06 24.58 1.11
CA VAL A 27 -6.78 26.03 1.20
C VAL A 27 -7.29 26.63 2.53
N LEU A 28 -8.53 26.35 2.92
CA LEU A 28 -9.07 26.81 4.21
C LEU A 28 -8.25 26.31 5.40
N THR A 29 -7.84 25.04 5.36
CA THR A 29 -7.01 24.45 6.42
C THR A 29 -5.65 25.17 6.52
N CYS A 30 -5.10 25.59 5.39
CA CYS A 30 -3.84 26.34 5.32
C CYS A 30 -3.98 27.75 5.89
N GLU A 31 -5.07 28.43 5.55
CA GLU A 31 -5.39 29.76 6.08
C GLU A 31 -5.59 29.72 7.60
N ASP A 32 -6.32 28.73 8.11
CA ASP A 32 -6.55 28.54 9.55
C ASP A 32 -5.25 28.28 10.33
N LEU A 33 -4.26 27.67 9.68
CA LEU A 33 -2.93 27.43 10.25
C LEU A 33 -1.98 28.63 10.09
N GLY A 34 -2.41 29.71 9.43
CA GLY A 34 -1.58 30.89 9.16
C GLY A 34 -0.48 30.63 8.12
N LEU A 35 -0.66 29.64 7.25
CA LEU A 35 0.32 29.18 6.27
C LEU A 35 -0.01 29.72 4.88
N PRO A 36 0.65 30.78 4.39
CA PRO A 36 0.42 31.28 3.04
C PRO A 36 0.84 30.27 1.97
N TYR A 37 1.72 29.31 2.32
CA TYR A 37 2.17 28.19 1.49
C TYR A 37 2.17 26.89 2.29
N CYS A 38 0.99 26.28 2.37
CA CYS A 38 0.68 25.10 3.18
C CYS A 38 1.53 23.84 2.98
N VAL A 39 2.28 23.77 1.89
CA VAL A 39 2.96 22.55 1.42
C VAL A 39 4.43 22.84 1.07
N ASN A 40 5.06 23.81 1.75
CA ASN A 40 6.46 24.14 1.49
C ASN A 40 7.44 23.49 2.48
N SER A 41 7.01 23.09 3.68
CA SER A 41 7.92 22.43 4.62
C SER A 41 7.27 21.42 5.57
N ARG A 42 8.09 20.47 6.05
CA ARG A 42 7.75 19.47 7.08
C ARG A 42 7.25 20.09 8.39
N TYR A 43 7.50 21.38 8.59
CA TYR A 43 7.25 22.12 9.82
C TYR A 43 5.92 22.89 9.80
N ASP A 44 5.25 22.98 8.65
CA ASP A 44 4.02 23.76 8.53
C ASP A 44 2.79 22.97 9.07
N LEU A 45 2.86 21.63 9.06
CA LEU A 45 1.81 20.74 9.57
C LEU A 45 2.30 19.94 10.78
N GLU A 46 2.74 20.60 11.86
CA GLU A 46 3.31 19.92 13.03
C GLU A 46 2.31 18.96 13.72
N ASN A 47 1.01 19.21 13.59
CA ASN A 47 0.00 18.33 14.18
C ASN A 47 -0.20 17.04 13.37
N GLU A 48 0.18 15.91 13.96
CA GLU A 48 -0.04 14.56 13.41
C GLU A 48 -1.52 14.32 13.06
N GLY A 49 -2.45 14.82 13.88
CA GLY A 49 -3.89 14.70 13.63
C GLY A 49 -4.33 15.39 12.33
N SER A 50 -3.84 16.62 12.09
CA SER A 50 -4.10 17.36 10.86
C SER A 50 -3.48 16.68 9.64
N ARG A 51 -2.23 16.20 9.75
CA ARG A 51 -1.56 15.43 8.69
C ARG A 51 -2.35 14.20 8.30
N LYS A 52 -2.83 13.44 9.30
CA LYS A 52 -3.63 12.23 9.08
C LYS A 52 -4.96 12.54 8.42
N SER A 53 -5.68 13.56 8.90
CA SER A 53 -6.95 13.98 8.29
C SER A 53 -6.74 14.37 6.83
N ILE A 54 -5.79 15.26 6.54
CA ILE A 54 -5.51 15.72 5.16
C ILE A 54 -5.15 14.53 4.26
N SER A 55 -4.36 13.58 4.75
CA SER A 55 -3.97 12.39 4.00
C SER A 55 -5.17 11.51 3.67
N LEU A 56 -6.05 11.28 4.65
CA LEU A 56 -7.27 10.49 4.45
C LEU A 56 -8.23 11.18 3.48
N ASP A 57 -8.46 12.48 3.65
CA ASP A 57 -9.31 13.28 2.75
C ASP A 57 -8.78 13.24 1.30
N LEU A 58 -7.46 13.36 1.13
CA LEU A 58 -6.80 13.26 -0.17
C LEU A 58 -7.05 11.90 -0.81
N VAL A 59 -6.76 10.83 -0.07
CA VAL A 59 -6.89 9.48 -0.61
C VAL A 59 -8.35 9.14 -0.94
N VAL A 60 -9.31 9.55 -0.11
CA VAL A 60 -10.75 9.40 -0.39
C VAL A 60 -11.15 10.15 -1.66
N ALA A 61 -10.65 11.38 -1.86
CA ALA A 61 -10.93 12.15 -3.06
C ALA A 61 -10.37 11.44 -4.32
N LEU A 62 -9.18 10.84 -4.24
CA LEU A 62 -8.57 10.08 -5.33
C LEU A 62 -9.33 8.79 -5.64
N GLN A 63 -9.78 8.05 -4.62
CA GLN A 63 -10.60 6.84 -4.77
C GLN A 63 -11.94 7.12 -5.45
N ALA A 64 -12.48 8.33 -5.29
CA ALA A 64 -13.73 8.75 -5.93
C ALA A 64 -13.56 9.01 -7.44
N LEU A 65 -12.34 9.12 -7.96
CA LEU A 65 -12.07 9.32 -9.38
C LEU A 65 -12.27 8.01 -10.16
N PRO A 66 -12.93 7.99 -11.34
CA PRO A 66 -13.21 6.77 -12.08
C PRO A 66 -11.94 6.19 -12.67
N ALA A 67 -11.01 7.04 -13.09
CA ALA A 67 -9.67 6.67 -13.53
C ALA A 67 -8.98 5.73 -12.53
N SER A 68 -9.16 5.90 -11.21
CA SER A 68 -8.57 5.00 -10.21
C SER A 68 -8.98 3.52 -10.39
N ARG A 69 -10.17 3.24 -10.94
CA ARG A 69 -10.69 1.89 -11.15
C ARG A 69 -10.09 1.19 -12.36
N VAL A 70 -9.58 1.97 -13.32
CA VAL A 70 -9.10 1.48 -14.62
C VAL A 70 -7.58 1.66 -14.78
N LEU A 71 -6.99 2.58 -14.03
CA LEU A 71 -5.55 2.79 -13.99
C LEU A 71 -4.84 1.55 -13.43
N PRO A 72 -3.68 1.17 -14.03
CA PRO A 72 -2.94 -0.01 -13.60
C PRO A 72 -2.43 0.13 -12.16
N PRO A 73 -2.28 -0.97 -11.42
CA PRO A 73 -1.76 -0.92 -10.06
C PRO A 73 -0.26 -0.58 -10.03
N VAL A 74 0.18 -0.07 -8.89
CA VAL A 74 1.58 0.19 -8.51
C VAL A 74 2.21 -1.06 -7.90
N VAL A 75 1.53 -1.65 -6.91
CA VAL A 75 2.05 -2.79 -6.11
C VAL A 75 1.02 -3.91 -5.95
N GLY A 76 -0.27 -3.58 -6.03
CA GLY A 76 -1.38 -4.51 -5.95
C GLY A 76 -1.61 -5.30 -7.24
N ARG A 77 -2.59 -6.21 -7.19
CA ARG A 77 -2.88 -7.13 -8.30
C ARG A 77 -3.93 -6.61 -9.29
N GLN A 78 -4.71 -5.59 -8.94
CA GLN A 78 -5.93 -5.24 -9.68
C GLN A 78 -5.87 -3.88 -10.37
N ASN A 79 -5.88 -2.79 -9.62
CA ASN A 79 -5.90 -1.42 -10.14
C ASN A 79 -5.41 -0.42 -9.07
N LEU A 80 -5.19 0.82 -9.50
CA LEU A 80 -4.75 1.90 -8.62
C LEU A 80 -5.69 2.13 -7.43
N LEU A 81 -7.01 1.94 -7.61
CA LEU A 81 -7.98 2.01 -6.51
C LEU A 81 -7.62 1.03 -5.39
N SER A 82 -7.21 -0.19 -5.72
CA SER A 82 -6.80 -1.19 -4.72
C SER A 82 -5.57 -0.72 -3.93
N ASP A 83 -4.60 -0.09 -4.62
CA ASP A 83 -3.43 0.47 -3.95
C ASP A 83 -3.79 1.65 -3.05
N LEU A 84 -4.72 2.50 -3.46
CA LEU A 84 -5.22 3.62 -2.64
C LEU A 84 -5.97 3.13 -1.39
N ILE A 85 -6.69 2.00 -1.48
CA ILE A 85 -7.32 1.36 -0.32
C ILE A 85 -6.23 0.86 0.66
N ILE A 86 -5.18 0.22 0.16
CA ILE A 86 -4.03 -0.21 0.98
C ILE A 86 -3.35 1.00 1.63
N LEU A 87 -3.17 2.09 0.88
CA LEU A 87 -2.59 3.33 1.40
C LEU A 87 -3.44 3.92 2.53
N THR A 88 -4.78 3.89 2.41
CA THR A 88 -5.69 4.31 3.48
C THR A 88 -5.45 3.52 4.76
N SER A 89 -5.30 2.20 4.66
CA SER A 89 -4.99 1.35 5.82
C SER A 89 -3.64 1.70 6.45
N ARG A 90 -2.60 1.94 5.64
CA ARG A 90 -1.28 2.37 6.13
C ARG A 90 -1.33 3.73 6.83
N ILE A 91 -2.07 4.70 6.29
CA ILE A 91 -2.28 6.00 6.93
C ILE A 91 -2.99 5.82 8.28
N ASN A 92 -4.01 4.96 8.35
CA ASN A 92 -4.71 4.68 9.60
C ASN A 92 -3.81 4.02 10.65
N ALA A 93 -2.90 3.15 10.23
CA ALA A 93 -1.90 2.50 11.07
C ALA A 93 -0.69 3.38 11.41
N ASN A 94 -0.65 4.64 10.92
CA ASN A 94 0.50 5.54 11.04
C ASN A 94 1.80 4.97 10.40
N GLU A 95 1.67 4.08 9.42
CA GLU A 95 2.76 3.43 8.68
C GLU A 95 3.14 4.18 7.40
N SER A 96 2.33 5.15 6.98
CA SER A 96 2.60 5.98 5.80
C SER A 96 3.33 7.27 6.21
N GLN A 97 4.38 7.62 5.47
CA GLN A 97 5.09 8.88 5.63
C GLN A 97 4.31 9.98 4.88
N PHE A 98 3.75 10.93 5.63
CA PHE A 98 3.08 12.11 5.07
C PHE A 98 3.95 12.86 4.05
N GLU A 99 5.26 12.83 4.24
CA GLU A 99 6.25 13.46 3.37
C GLU A 99 6.14 13.00 1.91
N ASN A 100 5.72 11.76 1.69
CA ASN A 100 5.51 11.21 0.35
C ASN A 100 4.29 11.83 -0.35
N LEU A 101 3.36 12.42 0.41
CA LEU A 101 2.16 13.08 -0.10
C LEU A 101 2.37 14.58 -0.36
N ILE A 102 3.43 15.18 0.17
CA ILE A 102 3.74 16.61 -0.01
C ILE A 102 3.82 17.00 -1.50
N PRO A 103 4.57 16.29 -2.37
CA PRO A 103 4.63 16.64 -3.79
C PRO A 103 3.25 16.58 -4.48
N LEU A 104 2.41 15.62 -4.09
CA LEU A 104 1.06 15.45 -4.63
C LEU A 104 0.13 16.58 -4.18
N LEU A 105 0.18 16.95 -2.90
CA LEU A 105 -0.59 18.08 -2.36
C LEU A 105 -0.23 19.38 -3.08
N HIS A 106 1.06 19.62 -3.33
CA HIS A 106 1.53 20.79 -4.08
C HIS A 106 0.98 20.82 -5.51
N ALA A 107 1.01 19.68 -6.21
CA ALA A 107 0.51 19.58 -7.58
C ALA A 107 -0.99 19.86 -7.69
N ILE A 108 -1.75 19.33 -6.74
CA ILE A 108 -3.18 19.59 -6.65
C ILE A 108 -3.39 21.09 -6.43
N LEU A 109 -2.76 21.71 -5.44
CA LEU A 109 -2.89 23.15 -5.19
C LEU A 109 -2.52 24.00 -6.40
N SER A 110 -1.46 23.63 -7.10
CA SER A 110 -0.93 24.34 -8.28
C SER A 110 -1.74 24.14 -9.56
N ARG A 111 -2.79 23.31 -9.56
CA ARG A 111 -3.57 22.96 -10.78
C ARG A 111 -2.66 22.38 -11.88
N GLU A 112 -1.72 21.53 -11.48
CA GLU A 112 -0.94 20.78 -12.47
C GLU A 112 -1.84 19.91 -13.35
N SER A 113 -1.31 19.45 -14.49
CA SER A 113 -2.03 18.57 -15.40
C SER A 113 -2.42 17.25 -14.74
N ASP A 114 -3.47 16.62 -15.26
CA ASP A 114 -3.95 15.32 -14.76
C ASP A 114 -2.83 14.26 -14.82
N ASP A 115 -2.02 14.25 -15.88
CA ASP A 115 -0.85 13.38 -16.00
C ASP A 115 0.13 13.58 -14.84
N SER A 116 0.49 14.84 -14.54
CA SER A 116 1.44 15.13 -13.46
C SER A 116 0.87 14.76 -12.08
N ILE A 117 -0.43 14.97 -11.87
CA ILE A 117 -1.10 14.56 -10.63
C ILE A 117 -1.06 13.04 -10.49
N TRP A 118 -1.41 12.29 -11.54
CA TRP A 118 -1.37 10.84 -11.51
C TRP A 118 0.05 10.30 -11.33
N ASP A 119 1.06 10.86 -11.98
CA ASP A 119 2.46 10.49 -11.77
C ASP A 119 2.88 10.64 -10.30
N LYS A 120 2.46 11.72 -9.64
CA LYS A 120 2.73 11.92 -8.21
C LYS A 120 1.93 10.98 -7.32
N VAL A 121 0.72 10.56 -7.72
CA VAL A 121 -0.02 9.49 -7.04
C VAL A 121 0.77 8.18 -7.12
N TYR A 122 1.25 7.80 -8.31
CA TYR A 122 2.09 6.61 -8.50
C TYR A 122 3.34 6.64 -7.63
N ALA A 123 4.06 7.77 -7.63
CA ALA A 123 5.24 7.95 -6.79
C ALA A 123 4.91 7.84 -5.30
N ALA A 124 3.85 8.51 -4.83
CA ALA A 124 3.46 8.50 -3.42
C ALA A 124 3.06 7.11 -2.93
N VAL A 125 2.34 6.34 -3.76
CA VAL A 125 1.98 4.96 -3.46
C VAL A 125 3.24 4.08 -3.43
N ALA A 126 4.12 4.19 -4.43
CA ALA A 126 5.35 3.42 -4.51
C ALA A 126 6.25 3.66 -3.28
N GLU A 127 6.45 4.92 -2.89
CA GLU A 127 7.25 5.27 -1.70
C GLU A 127 6.59 4.84 -0.39
N SER A 128 5.26 4.89 -0.31
CA SER A 128 4.56 4.39 0.88
C SER A 128 4.65 2.86 1.00
N THR A 129 4.98 2.15 -0.08
CA THR A 129 5.16 0.70 -0.13
C THR A 129 6.62 0.24 -0.04
N SER A 130 7.60 1.15 -0.20
CA SER A 130 9.02 0.81 -0.26
C SER A 130 9.62 0.36 1.08
N HIS A 131 8.90 0.52 2.20
CA HIS A 131 9.31 -0.09 3.47
C HIS A 131 9.23 -1.63 3.35
N PRO A 132 10.32 -2.36 3.64
CA PRO A 132 10.33 -3.80 3.49
C PRO A 132 9.31 -4.36 4.47
N GLN A 133 8.19 -4.91 3.95
CA GLN A 133 7.53 -5.96 4.68
C GLN A 133 8.62 -7.01 4.93
N PRO A 134 8.92 -7.38 6.20
CA PRO A 134 9.58 -8.65 6.40
C PRO A 134 8.70 -9.64 5.65
N ALA A 135 9.24 -10.23 4.58
CA ALA A 135 8.58 -11.30 3.88
C ALA A 135 8.07 -12.23 4.98
N SER A 136 6.76 -12.39 5.07
CA SER A 136 6.17 -13.34 5.99
C SER A 136 6.90 -14.64 5.67
N TYR A 137 7.79 -15.06 6.57
CA TYR A 137 8.59 -16.25 6.40
C TYR A 137 7.58 -17.38 6.59
N ILE A 138 6.81 -17.65 5.53
CA ILE A 138 6.04 -18.87 5.40
C ILE A 138 7.15 -19.92 5.37
N LYS A 139 7.46 -20.45 6.55
CA LYS A 139 8.18 -21.71 6.65
C LYS A 139 7.31 -22.70 5.90
N HIS A 140 7.61 -22.91 4.62
CA HIS A 140 7.23 -24.11 3.93
C HIS A 140 7.73 -25.25 4.82
N ILE A 141 6.81 -25.85 5.58
CA ILE A 141 7.04 -27.18 6.10
C ILE A 141 7.09 -28.05 4.84
N PRO A 142 8.23 -28.68 4.51
CA PRO A 142 8.26 -29.63 3.42
C PRO A 142 7.37 -30.80 3.84
N TYR A 143 6.20 -30.92 3.21
CA TYR A 143 5.42 -32.14 3.21
C TYR A 143 6.25 -33.21 2.51
N SER A 144 7.03 -33.98 3.27
CA SER A 144 7.62 -35.22 2.77
C SER A 144 6.50 -36.25 2.65
N HIS A 145 5.86 -36.29 1.47
CA HIS A 145 5.14 -37.45 1.01
C HIS A 145 6.16 -38.58 0.79
N SER A 146 6.30 -39.48 1.76
CA SER A 146 6.92 -40.78 1.53
C SER A 146 5.80 -41.79 1.28
N THR A 147 5.61 -42.14 0.02
CA THR A 147 4.84 -43.32 -0.41
C THR A 147 5.78 -44.23 -1.18
N SER A 148 5.55 -45.54 -1.05
CA SER A 148 6.29 -46.70 -1.58
C SER A 148 7.45 -47.15 -0.67
N ALA A 149 7.62 -48.42 -0.31
CA ALA A 149 6.93 -49.66 -0.62
C ALA A 149 7.33 -50.72 0.44
N SER A 150 6.44 -51.64 0.79
CA SER A 150 6.75 -52.83 1.60
C SER A 150 7.60 -53.82 0.79
N PRO A 151 8.38 -54.71 1.44
CA PRO A 151 7.84 -56.03 1.72
C PRO A 151 8.27 -56.64 3.08
N ASN A 152 7.40 -57.53 3.58
CA ASN A 152 7.65 -58.47 4.68
C ASN A 152 9.04 -59.12 4.62
N PHE A 153 9.67 -59.26 5.79
CA PHE A 153 10.45 -60.45 6.11
C PHE A 153 10.17 -60.90 7.55
N ASN A 154 10.19 -62.22 7.70
CA ASN A 154 9.71 -63.04 8.80
C ASN A 154 10.78 -63.22 9.91
N ASP A 155 10.39 -63.93 10.98
CA ASP A 155 11.21 -64.61 12.02
C ASP A 155 11.62 -63.72 13.22
N HIS A 156 11.00 -63.84 14.40
CA HIS A 156 11.09 -64.93 15.40
C HIS A 156 12.52 -65.20 15.87
N VAL A 157 12.87 -64.77 17.09
CA VAL A 157 13.51 -65.57 18.15
C VAL A 157 13.27 -64.88 19.49
N ASP A 158 12.90 -65.71 20.46
CA ASP A 158 12.62 -65.44 21.86
C ASP A 158 13.85 -65.01 22.70
N ASP A 159 13.54 -64.32 23.80
CA ASP A 159 14.07 -64.53 25.16
C ASP A 159 15.56 -64.81 25.35
N ILE A 160 16.30 -63.87 25.98
CA ILE A 160 17.27 -64.19 27.04
C ILE A 160 17.30 -63.06 28.08
N ASP A 161 16.70 -63.38 29.23
CA ASP A 161 16.88 -62.80 30.56
C ASP A 161 18.35 -62.74 31.00
N ALA A 162 18.82 -61.63 31.59
CA ALA A 162 19.98 -61.62 32.49
C ALA A 162 20.10 -60.29 33.25
N ILE A 163 19.49 -60.31 34.44
CA ILE A 163 19.90 -59.65 35.69
C ILE A 163 21.43 -59.53 35.82
N LEU A 164 21.91 -58.38 36.34
CA LEU A 164 23.05 -58.16 37.27
C LEU A 164 23.22 -56.62 37.39
N GLU A 165 22.76 -55.96 38.45
CA GLU A 165 23.38 -55.77 39.79
C GLU A 165 24.65 -54.89 39.79
N GLU A 166 24.81 -54.16 40.90
CA GLU A 166 25.82 -53.15 41.29
C GLU A 166 25.50 -51.71 40.81
N GLU A 167 25.18 -50.75 41.68
CA GLU A 167 25.46 -50.56 43.13
C GLU A 167 24.38 -49.68 43.79
#